data_AF-A0AAD9R8T9-F1
#
_entry.id   AF-A0AAD9R8T9-F1
#
_cell.length_a   1.000
_cell.length_b   1.000
_cell.length_c   1.000
_cell.angle_alpha   90.00
_cell.angle_beta   90.00
_cell.angle_gamma   90.00
#
_symmetry.space_group_name_H-M   'P 1'
#
loop_
_entity.id
_entity.type
_entity.pdbx_description
1 polymer ?
#
loop_
_entity_poly.entity_id
_entity_poly.type
_entity_poly.pdbx_seq_one_letter_code
_entity_poly.pdbx_strand_id
1 'polypeptide(L)'
;MEKNVAMPGPSKACENESENKTEIQASEFRSVKLPTFWREEPKLWFAILEKEFAAYGVRSDAVKSAAVLRHLDSSTMKIIADVIASPTASESYTQIRNTLISRLATSEEAQLRQLLTGIELNDRKPSELLREMKFLAGDKVSANVLQTLWLQRLPTRVQELLAVVEDVPTDKLATLADKTVERTNSHLVASITESKSPPKAQNELPQLLVEGSEIAELTRRIAQLETIVRSQRTGRLQYRGRSKSRDRSRSRGGSLCYYHKRFRTESRKCKKPCSWQGPDKRQQEN
;
A
#
# COMPACT_ATOMS: atom_id res chain seq x y z
N MET A 1 -13.84 37.22 -99.14
CA MET A 1 -12.78 36.26 -98.79
C MET A 1 -12.74 36.15 -97.28
N GLU A 2 -12.85 34.92 -96.81
CA GLU A 2 -12.84 34.51 -95.42
C GLU A 2 -11.57 34.98 -94.70
N LYS A 3 -11.67 35.37 -93.42
CA LYS A 3 -11.24 34.52 -92.28
C LYS A 3 -11.38 35.28 -90.95
N ASN A 4 -12.03 34.59 -90.02
CA ASN A 4 -12.07 34.85 -88.58
C ASN A 4 -10.66 35.01 -87.97
N VAL A 5 -10.56 35.69 -86.83
CA VAL A 5 -10.20 35.08 -85.52
C VAL A 5 -10.14 36.14 -84.39
N ALA A 6 -10.97 35.91 -83.38
CA ALA A 6 -10.83 36.17 -81.93
C ALA A 6 -10.61 37.60 -81.35
N MET A 7 -11.69 38.13 -80.75
CA MET A 7 -11.73 38.84 -79.44
C MET A 7 -11.52 37.81 -78.28
N PRO A 8 -11.46 38.16 -76.97
CA PRO A 8 -11.58 39.45 -76.25
C PRO A 8 -10.44 39.69 -75.21
N GLY A 9 -10.26 40.87 -74.60
CA GLY A 9 -11.02 41.30 -73.43
C GLY A 9 -10.11 41.54 -72.20
N PRO A 10 -10.54 42.31 -71.20
CA PRO A 10 -9.66 43.24 -70.47
C PRO A 10 -9.17 42.72 -69.10
N SER A 11 -7.94 43.13 -68.75
CA SER A 11 -7.32 42.94 -67.44
C SER A 11 -8.09 43.68 -66.34
N LYS A 12 -8.88 42.93 -65.56
CA LYS A 12 -9.31 43.34 -64.21
C LYS A 12 -8.24 42.89 -63.22
N ALA A 13 -7.50 43.83 -62.66
CA ALA A 13 -6.70 43.60 -61.48
C ALA A 13 -7.66 43.45 -60.28
N CYS A 14 -7.91 42.21 -59.87
CA CYS A 14 -8.56 41.92 -58.61
C CYS A 14 -7.57 42.17 -57.47
N GLU A 15 -8.04 42.95 -56.51
CA GLU A 15 -7.60 42.98 -55.13
C GLU A 15 -7.45 41.54 -54.62
N ASN A 16 -6.24 41.16 -54.23
CA ASN A 16 -6.04 40.03 -53.32
C ASN A 16 -5.56 40.62 -52.01
N GLU A 17 -6.54 40.92 -51.14
CA GLU A 17 -6.35 40.96 -49.71
C GLU A 17 -5.56 39.72 -49.30
N SER A 18 -4.31 39.95 -48.90
CA SER A 18 -3.47 38.93 -48.30
C SER A 18 -4.00 38.71 -46.89
N GLU A 19 -5.09 37.95 -46.78
CA GLU A 19 -5.54 37.39 -45.52
C GLU A 19 -4.38 36.59 -44.92
N ASN A 20 -3.83 37.14 -43.85
CA ASN A 20 -2.89 36.49 -42.95
C ASN A 20 -3.45 35.15 -42.48
N LYS A 21 -3.17 34.09 -43.24
CA LYS A 21 -3.31 32.71 -42.76
C LYS A 21 -2.12 32.47 -41.84
N THR A 22 -2.25 32.89 -40.58
CA THR A 22 -1.29 32.59 -39.50
C THR A 22 -0.92 31.13 -39.59
N GLU A 23 0.30 30.89 -40.08
CA GLU A 23 0.88 29.58 -40.26
C GLU A 23 0.94 28.92 -38.88
N ILE A 24 0.22 27.81 -38.76
CA ILE A 24 -0.01 27.09 -37.52
C ILE A 24 1.34 26.67 -36.92
N GLN A 25 1.57 26.98 -35.64
CA GLN A 25 2.81 26.73 -34.87
C GLN A 25 3.09 25.24 -34.60
N ALA A 26 3.09 24.39 -35.63
CA ALA A 26 3.52 23.00 -35.53
C ALA A 26 5.01 22.88 -35.14
N SER A 27 5.82 23.88 -35.47
CA SER A 27 7.23 24.00 -35.10
C SER A 27 7.42 24.31 -33.62
N GLU A 28 6.61 25.19 -33.04
CA GLU A 28 6.67 25.56 -31.61
C GLU A 28 6.22 24.39 -30.73
N PHE A 29 5.17 23.67 -31.14
CA PHE A 29 4.67 22.50 -30.42
C PHE A 29 5.69 21.35 -30.31
N ARG A 30 6.59 21.18 -31.29
CA ARG A 30 7.66 20.16 -31.23
C ARG A 30 8.64 20.39 -30.08
N SER A 31 8.78 21.63 -29.62
CA SER A 31 9.65 21.99 -28.50
C SER A 31 8.99 21.78 -27.12
N VAL A 32 7.67 21.56 -27.09
CA VAL A 32 6.91 21.33 -25.87
C VAL A 32 7.24 19.95 -25.30
N LYS A 33 7.58 19.92 -24.01
CA LYS A 33 7.74 18.68 -23.25
C LYS A 33 6.37 18.18 -22.83
N LEU A 34 5.80 17.25 -23.59
CA LEU A 34 4.57 16.59 -23.19
C LEU A 34 4.83 15.56 -22.06
N PRO A 35 3.83 15.30 -21.21
CA PRO A 35 3.92 14.26 -20.18
C PRO A 35 4.23 12.88 -20.77
N THR A 36 4.99 12.07 -20.04
CA THR A 36 5.18 10.65 -20.36
C THR A 36 3.83 9.94 -20.41
N PHE A 37 3.67 9.00 -21.34
CA PHE A 37 2.41 8.27 -21.49
C PHE A 37 2.03 7.47 -20.24
N TRP A 38 0.75 7.54 -19.84
CA TRP A 38 0.21 6.83 -18.67
C TRP A 38 -0.55 5.57 -19.13
N ARG A 39 0.08 4.39 -18.95
CA ARG A 39 -0.53 3.09 -19.33
C ARG A 39 -1.75 2.73 -18.50
N GLU A 40 -1.80 3.14 -17.23
CA GLU A 40 -2.89 2.84 -16.30
C GLU A 40 -4.11 3.72 -16.57
N GLU A 41 -3.89 4.97 -17.00
CA GLU A 41 -4.95 5.95 -17.26
C GLU A 41 -4.79 6.63 -18.63
N PRO A 42 -4.90 5.87 -19.74
CA PRO A 42 -4.71 6.41 -21.08
C PRO A 42 -5.73 7.51 -21.41
N LYS A 43 -6.97 7.39 -20.91
CA LYS A 43 -8.03 8.39 -21.12
C LYS A 43 -7.66 9.77 -20.57
N LEU A 44 -7.11 9.82 -19.36
CA LEU A 44 -6.75 11.07 -18.70
C LEU A 44 -5.55 11.73 -19.39
N TRP A 45 -4.56 10.94 -19.78
CA TRP A 45 -3.41 11.43 -20.55
C TRP A 45 -3.84 12.06 -21.88
N PHE A 46 -4.73 11.40 -22.63
CA PHE A 46 -5.28 11.97 -23.87
C PHE A 46 -6.10 13.24 -23.64
N ALA A 47 -6.86 13.33 -22.54
CA ALA A 47 -7.61 14.54 -22.22
C ALA A 47 -6.69 15.76 -21.97
N ILE A 48 -5.58 15.56 -21.26
CA ILE A 48 -4.56 16.60 -21.06
C ILE A 48 -3.91 16.97 -22.40
N LEU A 49 -3.50 15.97 -23.17
CA LEU A 49 -2.87 16.18 -24.47
C LEU A 49 -3.76 16.94 -25.45
N GLU A 50 -5.08 16.72 -25.43
CA GLU A 50 -6.04 17.46 -26.26
C GLU A 50 -6.15 18.94 -25.88
N LYS A 51 -6.06 19.25 -24.58
CA LYS A 51 -6.01 20.64 -24.10
C LYS A 51 -4.73 21.33 -24.57
N GLU A 52 -3.60 20.63 -24.54
CA GLU A 52 -2.32 21.13 -25.07
C GLU A 52 -2.39 21.37 -26.59
N PHE A 53 -2.89 20.40 -27.37
CA PHE A 53 -3.08 20.62 -28.81
C PHE A 53 -3.98 21.82 -29.11
N ALA A 54 -5.03 22.03 -28.32
CA ALA A 54 -5.91 23.18 -28.46
C ALA A 54 -5.19 24.50 -28.12
N ALA A 55 -4.39 24.53 -27.05
CA ALA A 55 -3.64 25.71 -26.63
C ALA A 55 -2.61 26.18 -27.67
N TYR A 56 -1.91 25.24 -28.32
CA TYR A 56 -0.93 25.53 -29.38
C TYR A 56 -1.53 25.53 -30.80
N GLY A 57 -2.86 25.42 -30.93
CA GLY A 57 -3.54 25.47 -32.23
C GLY A 57 -3.20 24.32 -33.18
N VAL A 58 -2.76 23.16 -32.67
CA VAL A 58 -2.39 22.00 -33.48
C VAL A 58 -3.63 21.35 -34.08
N ARG A 59 -3.83 21.56 -35.38
CA ARG A 59 -4.99 21.01 -36.13
C ARG A 59 -4.64 19.82 -37.03
N SER A 60 -3.36 19.65 -37.38
CA SER A 60 -2.92 18.58 -38.28
C SER A 60 -2.92 17.22 -37.57
N ASP A 61 -3.68 16.27 -38.12
CA ASP A 61 -3.75 14.88 -37.64
C ASP A 61 -2.37 14.21 -37.63
N ALA A 62 -1.56 14.43 -38.68
CA ALA A 62 -0.20 13.92 -38.78
C ALA A 62 0.73 14.47 -37.69
N VAL A 63 0.55 15.73 -37.28
CA VAL A 63 1.33 16.32 -36.17
C VAL A 63 0.89 15.72 -34.83
N LYS A 64 -0.41 15.50 -34.63
CA LYS A 64 -0.95 14.88 -33.42
C LYS A 64 -0.50 13.42 -33.28
N SER A 65 -0.59 12.63 -34.35
CA SER A 65 -0.17 11.23 -34.35
C SER A 65 1.34 11.09 -34.12
N ALA A 66 2.16 11.89 -34.80
CA ALA A 66 3.61 11.92 -34.58
C ALA A 66 3.97 12.35 -33.16
N ALA A 67 3.25 13.32 -32.59
CA ALA A 67 3.44 13.73 -31.20
C ALA A 67 3.13 12.57 -30.24
N VAL A 68 1.99 11.90 -30.39
CA VAL A 68 1.65 10.73 -29.55
C VAL A 68 2.74 9.67 -29.64
N LEU A 69 3.13 9.25 -30.84
CA LEU A 69 4.13 8.20 -31.07
C LEU A 69 5.48 8.53 -30.42
N ARG A 70 5.89 9.80 -30.39
CA ARG A 70 7.14 10.24 -29.73
C ARG A 70 7.12 10.01 -28.21
N HIS A 71 5.94 9.99 -27.59
CA HIS A 71 5.78 9.85 -26.14
C HIS A 71 5.42 8.43 -25.69
N LEU A 72 5.24 7.49 -26.62
CA LEU A 72 5.01 6.08 -26.30
C LEU A 72 6.34 5.35 -26.10
N ASP A 73 6.36 4.40 -25.17
CA ASP A 73 7.48 3.48 -24.99
C ASP A 73 7.38 2.29 -25.96
N SER A 74 8.48 1.53 -26.09
CA SER A 74 8.54 0.37 -26.99
C SER A 74 7.46 -0.68 -26.67
N SER A 75 7.10 -0.85 -25.40
CA SER A 75 6.06 -1.81 -25.01
C SER A 75 4.68 -1.37 -25.49
N THR A 76 4.34 -0.09 -25.35
CA THR A 76 3.07 0.47 -25.81
C THR A 76 3.00 0.57 -27.34
N MET A 77 4.10 0.87 -28.02
CA MET A 77 4.13 0.87 -29.49
C MET A 77 3.81 -0.52 -30.07
N LYS A 78 4.25 -1.60 -29.42
CA LYS A 78 3.89 -2.97 -29.84
C LYS A 78 2.39 -3.22 -29.74
N ILE A 79 1.72 -2.60 -28.77
CA ILE A 79 0.26 -2.72 -28.58
C ILE A 79 -0.50 -2.10 -29.76
N ILE A 80 0.07 -1.17 -30.52
CA ILE A 80 -0.56 -0.51 -31.67
C ILE A 80 0.18 -0.73 -33.00
N ALA A 81 1.04 -1.76 -33.07
CA ALA A 81 1.91 -1.99 -34.22
C ALA A 81 1.13 -2.23 -35.52
N ASP A 82 -0.04 -2.86 -35.44
CA ASP A 82 -0.97 -3.08 -36.55
C ASP A 82 -1.55 -1.76 -37.09
N VAL A 83 -1.90 -0.83 -36.21
CA VAL A 83 -2.39 0.51 -36.58
C VAL A 83 -1.27 1.34 -37.22
N ILE A 84 -0.05 1.24 -36.70
CA ILE A 84 1.13 1.92 -37.26
C ILE A 84 1.47 1.33 -38.65
N ALA A 85 1.37 0.01 -38.82
CA ALA A 85 1.66 -0.67 -40.08
C ALA A 85 0.59 -0.43 -41.18
N SER A 86 -0.62 0.00 -40.79
CA SER A 86 -1.73 0.28 -41.70
C SER A 86 -2.24 1.73 -41.56
N PRO A 87 -1.43 2.74 -41.93
CA PRO A 87 -1.85 4.14 -41.80
C PRO A 87 -2.98 4.44 -42.79
N THR A 88 -4.21 4.60 -42.29
CA THR A 88 -5.29 5.21 -43.06
C THR A 88 -5.15 6.73 -42.98
N ALA A 89 -4.96 7.38 -44.12
CA ALA A 89 -4.48 8.77 -44.21
C ALA A 89 -5.41 9.83 -43.61
N SER A 90 -6.66 9.50 -43.29
CA SER A 90 -7.67 10.48 -42.89
C SER A 90 -7.88 10.62 -41.38
N GLU A 91 -7.45 9.66 -40.56
CA GLU A 91 -7.84 9.57 -39.14
C GLU A 91 -6.80 8.80 -38.29
N SER A 92 -5.51 9.08 -38.49
CA SER A 92 -4.44 8.32 -37.82
C SER A 92 -4.41 8.58 -36.31
N TYR A 93 -4.60 9.83 -35.86
CA TYR A 93 -4.60 10.15 -34.43
C TYR A 93 -5.78 9.51 -33.69
N THR A 94 -6.99 9.60 -34.25
CA THR A 94 -8.21 9.05 -33.61
C THR A 94 -8.12 7.54 -33.49
N GLN A 95 -7.57 6.85 -34.50
CA GLN A 95 -7.33 5.41 -34.45
C GLN A 95 -6.30 5.03 -33.39
N ILE A 96 -5.14 5.70 -33.35
CA ILE A 96 -4.12 5.45 -32.32
C ILE A 96 -4.70 5.70 -30.93
N ARG A 97 -5.43 6.81 -30.74
CA ARG A 97 -6.08 7.14 -29.47
C ARG A 97 -7.07 6.06 -29.05
N ASN A 98 -8.00 5.70 -29.94
CA ASN A 98 -9.05 4.74 -29.63
C ASN A 98 -8.50 3.34 -29.39
N THR A 99 -7.49 2.92 -30.15
CA THR A 99 -6.84 1.61 -29.96
C THR A 99 -6.02 1.55 -28.68
N LEU A 100 -5.30 2.62 -28.32
CA LEU A 100 -4.60 2.69 -27.03
C LEU A 100 -5.59 2.65 -25.88
N ILE A 101 -6.65 3.46 -25.92
CA ILE A 101 -7.67 3.47 -24.88
C ILE A 101 -8.35 2.12 -24.78
N SER A 102 -8.69 1.44 -25.89
CA SER A 102 -9.38 0.16 -25.83
C SER A 102 -8.50 -1.00 -25.38
N ARG A 103 -7.24 -1.05 -25.82
CA ARG A 103 -6.31 -2.15 -25.49
C ARG A 103 -5.67 -2.01 -24.11
N LEU A 104 -5.50 -0.78 -23.62
CA LEU A 104 -4.96 -0.50 -22.28
C LEU A 104 -6.05 -0.21 -21.25
N ALA A 105 -7.31 -0.04 -21.66
CA ALA A 105 -8.40 0.03 -20.70
C ALA A 105 -8.39 -1.24 -19.84
N THR A 106 -8.38 -1.05 -18.53
CA THR A 106 -8.72 -2.10 -17.60
C THR A 106 -10.09 -2.65 -17.98
N SER A 107 -10.24 -3.98 -18.02
CA SER A 107 -11.53 -4.61 -18.31
C SER A 107 -12.61 -4.01 -17.41
N GLU A 108 -13.78 -3.75 -17.98
CA GLU A 108 -14.90 -3.18 -17.25
C GLU A 108 -15.26 -3.99 -16.01
N GLU A 109 -15.18 -5.32 -16.16
CA GLU A 109 -15.39 -6.26 -15.08
C GLU A 109 -14.31 -6.12 -13.99
N ALA A 110 -13.07 -5.84 -14.35
CA ALA A 110 -11.99 -5.64 -13.39
C ALA A 110 -12.17 -4.32 -12.62
N GLN A 111 -12.64 -3.25 -13.26
CA GLN A 111 -12.98 -1.99 -12.58
C GLN A 111 -14.15 -2.17 -11.59
N LEU A 112 -15.21 -2.86 -12.02
CA LEU A 112 -16.35 -3.18 -11.15
C LEU A 112 -15.93 -4.10 -10.00
N ARG A 113 -15.14 -5.14 -10.29
CA ARG A 113 -14.59 -6.02 -9.26
C ARG A 113 -13.76 -5.21 -8.27
N GLN A 114 -12.86 -4.32 -8.72
CA GLN A 114 -12.08 -3.46 -7.82
C GLN A 114 -12.96 -2.58 -6.93
N LEU A 115 -14.03 -1.99 -7.47
CA LEU A 115 -15.01 -1.23 -6.71
C LEU A 115 -15.72 -2.08 -5.63
N LEU A 116 -16.03 -3.34 -5.95
CA LEU A 116 -16.76 -4.27 -5.06
C LEU A 116 -15.85 -5.01 -4.06
N THR A 117 -14.63 -5.40 -4.47
CA THR A 117 -13.67 -6.11 -3.62
C THR A 117 -13.09 -5.22 -2.53
N GLY A 118 -13.20 -3.89 -2.71
CA GLY A 118 -13.00 -2.92 -1.64
C GLY A 118 -11.76 -2.09 -1.87
N ILE A 119 -11.97 -0.83 -2.25
CA ILE A 119 -11.03 0.22 -1.92
C ILE A 119 -11.23 0.51 -0.44
N GLU A 120 -10.20 0.27 0.36
CA GLU A 120 -10.24 0.56 1.79
C GLU A 120 -10.02 2.05 2.03
N LEU A 121 -10.76 2.61 3.00
CA LEU A 121 -10.58 4.00 3.41
C LEU A 121 -9.16 4.22 3.97
N ASN A 122 -8.62 3.26 4.74
CA ASN A 122 -7.31 3.33 5.40
C ASN A 122 -7.05 4.74 6.00
N ASP A 123 -5.96 5.39 5.62
CA ASP A 123 -5.61 6.75 6.07
C ASP A 123 -6.16 7.87 5.14
N ARG A 124 -6.95 7.52 4.13
CA ARG A 124 -7.49 8.47 3.15
C ARG A 124 -8.71 9.18 3.70
N LYS A 125 -8.96 10.39 3.17
CA LYS A 125 -10.19 11.11 3.52
C LYS A 125 -11.40 10.42 2.89
N PRO A 126 -12.55 10.37 3.58
CA PRO A 126 -13.81 9.92 3.00
C PRO A 126 -14.12 10.56 1.62
N SER A 127 -13.83 11.85 1.42
CA SER A 127 -14.02 12.51 0.12
C SER A 127 -13.07 12.05 -0.99
N GLU A 128 -11.84 11.69 -0.66
CA GLU A 128 -10.88 11.12 -1.60
C GLU A 128 -11.34 9.74 -2.06
N LEU A 129 -11.78 8.90 -1.10
CA LEU A 129 -12.37 7.60 -1.40
C LEU A 129 -13.57 7.73 -2.33
N LEU A 130 -14.47 8.69 -2.09
CA LEU A 130 -15.64 8.89 -2.95
C LEU A 130 -15.24 9.25 -4.39
N ARG A 131 -14.22 10.08 -4.57
CA ARG A 131 -13.74 10.47 -5.91
C ARG A 131 -13.16 9.30 -6.67
N GLU A 132 -12.37 8.46 -6.00
CA GLU A 132 -11.80 7.25 -6.59
C GLU A 132 -12.89 6.24 -6.95
N MET A 133 -13.87 6.05 -6.07
CA MET A 133 -15.04 5.21 -6.35
C MET A 133 -15.85 5.74 -7.54
N LYS A 134 -16.07 7.06 -7.64
CA LYS A 134 -16.70 7.70 -8.81
C LYS A 134 -15.90 7.47 -10.10
N PHE A 135 -14.57 7.57 -10.01
CA PHE A 135 -13.69 7.34 -11.15
C PHE A 135 -13.75 5.90 -11.66
N LEU A 136 -13.74 4.90 -10.76
CA LEU A 136 -13.87 3.49 -11.13
C LEU A 136 -15.28 3.12 -11.61
N ALA A 137 -16.31 3.71 -11.01
CA ALA A 137 -17.70 3.49 -11.39
C ALA A 137 -18.02 4.06 -12.78
N GLY A 138 -17.46 5.23 -13.12
CA GLY A 138 -17.86 5.99 -14.29
C GLY A 138 -19.38 6.21 -14.33
N ASP A 139 -19.98 6.05 -15.51
CA ASP A 139 -21.43 6.19 -15.70
C ASP A 139 -22.22 4.87 -15.45
N LYS A 140 -21.57 3.84 -14.91
CA LYS A 140 -22.12 2.48 -14.86
C LYS A 140 -22.86 2.16 -13.57
N VAL A 141 -22.57 2.89 -12.50
CA VAL A 141 -23.18 2.69 -11.18
C VAL A 141 -24.00 3.93 -10.84
N SER A 142 -25.25 3.72 -10.43
CA SER A 142 -26.09 4.84 -9.99
C SER A 142 -25.46 5.56 -8.79
N ALA A 143 -25.64 6.87 -8.70
CA ALA A 143 -25.12 7.67 -7.60
C ALA A 143 -25.56 7.14 -6.23
N ASN A 144 -26.80 6.62 -6.14
CA ASN A 144 -27.35 6.04 -4.91
C ASN A 144 -26.60 4.77 -4.49
N VAL A 145 -26.34 3.85 -5.43
CA VAL A 145 -25.58 2.62 -5.16
C VAL A 145 -24.13 2.94 -4.80
N LEU A 146 -23.54 3.93 -5.47
CA LEU A 146 -22.18 4.36 -5.15
C LEU A 146 -22.09 4.97 -3.75
N GLN A 147 -23.09 5.77 -3.37
CA GLN A 147 -23.18 6.36 -2.03
C GLN A 147 -23.35 5.29 -0.95
N THR A 148 -24.20 4.28 -1.15
CA THR A 148 -24.38 3.21 -0.17
C THR A 148 -23.12 2.37 -0.02
N LEU A 149 -22.46 2.01 -1.12
CA LEU A 149 -21.16 1.32 -1.08
C LEU A 149 -20.11 2.16 -0.37
N TRP A 150 -20.03 3.45 -0.66
CA TRP A 150 -19.08 4.35 -0.02
C TRP A 150 -19.34 4.46 1.49
N LEU A 151 -20.59 4.62 1.92
CA LEU A 151 -20.96 4.63 3.35
C LEU A 151 -20.54 3.34 4.06
N GLN A 152 -20.74 2.17 3.43
CA GLN A 152 -20.33 0.88 3.99
C GLN A 152 -18.82 0.74 4.19
N ARG A 153 -17.99 1.54 3.49
CA ARG A 153 -16.53 1.55 3.63
C ARG A 153 -16.01 2.52 4.71
N LEU A 154 -16.89 3.35 5.29
CA LEU A 154 -16.51 4.28 6.35
C LEU A 154 -16.53 3.61 7.74
N PRO A 155 -15.79 4.14 8.74
CA PRO A 155 -15.90 3.68 10.11
C PRO A 155 -17.33 3.84 10.67
N THR A 156 -17.77 2.89 11.52
CA THR A 156 -19.14 2.86 12.07
C THR A 156 -19.59 4.19 12.66
N ARG A 157 -18.72 4.86 13.41
CA ARG A 157 -19.02 6.16 14.03
C ARG A 157 -19.34 7.25 13.00
N VAL A 158 -18.68 7.23 11.85
CA VAL A 158 -18.95 8.18 10.76
C VAL A 158 -20.28 7.83 10.09
N GLN A 159 -20.56 6.54 9.89
CA GLN A 159 -21.85 6.08 9.35
C GLN A 159 -23.04 6.53 10.21
N GLU A 160 -22.95 6.35 11.54
CA GLU A 160 -23.99 6.75 12.50
C GLU A 160 -24.28 8.27 12.45
N LEU A 161 -23.24 9.09 12.34
CA LEU A 161 -23.40 10.54 12.25
C LEU A 161 -24.00 10.99 10.92
N LEU A 162 -23.64 10.30 9.83
CA LEU A 162 -24.16 10.60 8.50
C LEU A 162 -25.60 10.09 8.31
N ALA A 163 -26.03 9.07 9.05
CA ALA A 163 -27.38 8.53 8.99
C ALA A 163 -28.47 9.54 9.39
N VAL A 164 -28.12 10.57 10.18
CA VAL A 164 -29.04 11.63 10.61
C VAL A 164 -29.20 12.72 9.54
N VAL A 165 -28.32 12.74 8.53
CA VAL A 165 -28.28 13.78 7.50
C VAL A 165 -29.06 13.33 6.27
N GLU A 166 -30.29 13.82 6.12
CA GLU A 166 -31.17 13.54 4.99
C GLU A 166 -31.04 14.61 3.87
N ASP A 167 -31.36 14.23 2.63
CA ASP A 167 -31.44 15.11 1.45
C ASP A 167 -30.19 15.95 1.11
N VAL A 168 -29.00 15.44 1.46
CA VAL A 168 -27.72 16.10 1.13
C VAL A 168 -27.05 15.40 -0.05
N PRO A 169 -26.56 16.14 -1.06
CA PRO A 169 -25.82 15.56 -2.18
C PRO A 169 -24.54 14.88 -1.69
N THR A 170 -24.19 13.75 -2.32
CA THR A 170 -23.09 12.86 -1.89
C THR A 170 -21.76 13.60 -1.70
N ASP A 171 -21.47 14.62 -2.51
CA ASP A 171 -20.23 15.41 -2.37
C ASP A 171 -20.18 16.24 -1.08
N LYS A 172 -21.31 16.84 -0.67
CA LYS A 172 -21.39 17.55 0.61
C LYS A 172 -21.33 16.57 1.78
N LEU A 173 -21.97 15.42 1.63
CA LEU A 173 -21.96 14.36 2.63
C LEU A 173 -20.53 13.85 2.87
N ALA A 174 -19.72 13.73 1.81
CA ALA A 174 -18.30 13.44 1.93
C ALA A 174 -17.50 14.52 2.69
N THR A 175 -17.78 15.81 2.47
CA THR A 175 -17.12 16.87 3.25
C THR A 175 -17.50 16.86 4.73
N LEU A 176 -18.72 16.42 5.08
CA LEU A 176 -19.12 16.22 6.48
C LEU A 176 -18.38 15.03 7.08
N ALA A 177 -18.27 13.93 6.33
CA ALA A 177 -17.52 12.75 6.73
C ALA A 177 -16.05 13.09 7.05
N ASP A 178 -15.39 13.87 6.18
CA ASP A 178 -14.00 14.33 6.42
C ASP A 178 -13.88 15.07 7.77
N LYS A 179 -14.78 16.01 8.04
CA LYS A 179 -14.79 16.77 9.31
C LYS A 179 -15.00 15.88 10.53
N THR A 180 -15.83 14.84 10.40
CA THR A 180 -16.04 13.88 11.50
C THR A 180 -14.79 13.06 11.78
N VAL A 181 -14.10 12.58 10.74
CA VAL A 181 -12.85 11.81 10.87
C VAL A 181 -11.73 12.67 11.47
N GLU A 182 -11.60 13.93 11.04
CA GLU A 182 -10.62 14.87 11.61
C GLU A 182 -10.87 15.12 13.11
N ARG A 183 -12.14 15.29 13.52
CA ARG A 183 -12.50 15.45 14.94
C ARG A 183 -12.23 14.20 15.77
N THR A 184 -12.52 13.02 15.25
CA THR A 184 -12.26 11.77 15.98
C THR A 184 -10.77 11.53 16.15
N ASN A 185 -9.96 11.80 15.12
CA ASN A 185 -8.50 11.68 15.19
C ASN A 185 -7.89 12.72 16.14
N SER A 186 -8.42 13.94 16.18
CA SER A 186 -8.00 14.96 17.14
C SER A 186 -8.22 14.53 18.59
N HIS A 187 -9.34 13.86 18.90
CA HIS A 187 -9.61 13.35 20.25
C HIS A 187 -8.65 12.22 20.66
N LEU A 188 -8.28 11.35 19.71
CA LEU A 188 -7.30 10.28 19.95
C LEU A 188 -5.91 10.86 20.23
N VAL A 189 -5.49 11.88 19.48
CA VAL A 189 -4.18 12.54 19.68
C VAL A 189 -4.12 13.31 21.00
N ALA A 190 -5.18 14.03 21.36
CA ALA A 190 -5.26 14.75 22.64
C ALA A 190 -5.15 13.80 23.85
N SER A 191 -5.82 12.64 23.79
CA SER A 191 -5.76 11.62 24.85
C SER A 191 -4.36 11.00 25.03
N ILE A 192 -3.56 10.92 23.97
CA ILE A 192 -2.17 10.42 24.04
C ILE A 192 -1.26 11.48 24.67
N THR A 193 -1.48 12.76 24.40
CA THR A 193 -0.70 13.86 24.99
C THR A 193 -1.05 14.17 26.44
N GLU A 194 -2.30 13.96 26.87
CA GLU A 194 -2.73 14.15 28.27
C GLU A 194 -2.19 13.07 29.22
N SER A 195 -1.64 11.97 28.71
CA SER A 195 -1.00 10.92 29.51
C SER A 195 0.35 11.34 30.13
N LYS A 196 0.77 12.61 30.04
CA LYS A 196 2.06 13.10 30.55
C LYS A 196 2.01 14.31 31.50
N SER A 197 0.85 14.70 32.01
CA SER A 197 0.75 15.72 33.06
C SER A 197 -0.20 15.30 34.17
N PRO A 198 0.18 15.41 35.46
CA PRO A 198 -0.73 15.12 36.56
C PRO A 198 -1.68 16.32 36.77
N PRO A 199 -3.01 16.16 36.71
CA PRO A 199 -3.89 17.20 37.19
C PRO A 199 -4.09 17.02 38.71
N LYS A 200 -3.90 18.13 39.42
CA LYS A 200 -4.40 18.33 40.78
C LYS A 200 -5.90 18.05 40.83
N ALA A 201 -6.30 17.43 41.93
CA ALA A 201 -7.68 17.09 42.29
C ALA A 201 -8.70 18.19 42.01
N GLN A 202 -9.87 17.79 41.51
CA GLN A 202 -11.17 18.15 42.08
C GLN A 202 -12.25 17.18 41.54
N ASN A 203 -13.04 16.66 42.49
CA ASN A 203 -14.16 15.73 42.38
C ASN A 203 -14.93 15.78 41.05
N GLU A 204 -15.18 14.62 40.42
CA GLU A 204 -16.51 14.01 40.16
C GLU A 204 -16.34 12.58 39.57
N LEU A 205 -17.24 11.65 39.93
CA LEU A 205 -17.55 10.33 39.32
C LEU A 205 -16.76 9.05 39.73
N PRO A 206 -17.38 8.09 40.47
CA PRO A 206 -16.73 6.85 40.97
C PRO A 206 -16.67 5.65 40.00
N GLN A 207 -16.88 5.81 38.68
CA GLN A 207 -16.98 4.64 37.77
C GLN A 207 -15.68 4.26 37.04
N LEU A 208 -14.70 5.17 36.91
CA LEU A 208 -13.45 4.92 36.16
C LEU A 208 -12.34 4.25 36.99
N LEU A 209 -12.48 4.15 38.31
CA LEU A 209 -11.47 3.47 39.16
C LEU A 209 -11.57 1.93 39.09
N VAL A 210 -12.72 1.40 38.68
CA VAL A 210 -12.96 -0.05 38.65
C VAL A 210 -12.23 -0.70 37.48
N GLU A 211 -12.28 -0.10 36.28
CA GLU A 211 -11.63 -0.66 35.08
C GLU A 211 -10.10 -0.67 35.17
N GLY A 212 -9.49 0.36 35.77
CA GLY A 212 -8.04 0.39 36.02
C GLY A 212 -7.60 -0.71 36.99
N SER A 213 -8.44 -1.02 37.98
CA SER A 213 -8.18 -2.12 38.93
C SER A 213 -8.32 -3.50 38.27
N GLU A 214 -9.28 -3.66 37.35
CA GLU A 214 -9.49 -4.89 36.58
C GLU A 214 -8.36 -5.14 35.60
N ILE A 215 -7.89 -4.10 34.88
CA ILE A 215 -6.73 -4.21 33.99
C ILE A 215 -5.46 -4.52 34.79
N ALA A 216 -5.26 -3.90 35.95
CA ALA A 216 -4.13 -4.19 36.82
C ALA A 216 -4.18 -5.64 37.35
N GLU A 217 -5.35 -6.11 37.75
CA GLU A 217 -5.54 -7.48 38.24
C GLU A 217 -5.43 -8.51 37.11
N LEU A 218 -5.94 -8.22 35.92
CA LEU A 218 -5.75 -9.05 34.72
C LEU A 218 -4.28 -9.12 34.32
N THR A 219 -3.56 -7.99 34.36
CA THR A 219 -2.11 -7.95 34.10
C THR A 219 -1.34 -8.77 35.14
N ARG A 220 -1.74 -8.71 36.42
CA ARG A 220 -1.16 -9.54 37.49
C ARG A 220 -1.43 -11.02 37.27
N ARG A 221 -2.65 -11.40 36.86
CA ARG A 221 -3.03 -12.78 36.54
C ARG A 221 -2.29 -13.32 35.32
N ILE A 222 -2.07 -12.48 34.30
CA ILE A 222 -1.26 -12.84 33.12
C ILE A 222 0.20 -13.08 33.53
N ALA A 223 0.78 -12.19 34.35
CA ALA A 223 2.16 -12.39 34.84
C ALA A 223 2.31 -13.66 35.70
N GLN A 224 1.30 -14.00 36.51
CA GLN A 224 1.26 -15.25 37.27
C GLN A 224 1.12 -16.49 36.36
N LEU A 225 0.29 -16.42 35.31
CA LEU A 225 0.16 -17.49 34.33
C LEU A 225 1.45 -17.70 33.53
N GLU A 226 2.11 -16.62 33.11
CA GLU A 226 3.40 -16.70 32.43
C GLU A 226 4.48 -17.39 33.28
N THR A 227 4.53 -17.09 34.58
CA THR A 227 5.48 -17.71 35.51
C THR A 227 5.18 -19.19 35.75
N ILE A 228 3.89 -19.58 35.82
CA ILE A 228 3.47 -20.99 35.92
C ILE A 228 3.80 -21.77 34.62
N VAL A 229 3.59 -21.16 33.45
CA VAL A 229 3.92 -21.80 32.16
C VAL A 229 5.43 -21.98 32.00
N ARG A 230 6.24 -21.00 32.44
CA ARG A 230 7.72 -21.11 32.45
C ARG A 230 8.19 -22.21 33.40
N SER A 231 7.61 -22.34 34.59
CA SER A 231 8.00 -23.38 35.56
C SER A 231 7.56 -24.79 35.15
N GLN A 232 6.42 -24.94 34.46
CA GLN A 232 6.00 -26.21 33.88
C GLN A 232 6.91 -26.66 32.72
N ARG A 233 7.44 -25.72 31.92
CA ARG A 233 8.42 -26.03 30.86
C ARG A 233 9.75 -26.54 31.40
N THR A 234 10.20 -26.05 32.56
CA THR A 234 11.42 -26.53 33.22
C THR A 234 11.21 -27.81 34.05
N GLY A 235 10.01 -28.00 34.62
CA GLY A 235 9.68 -29.18 35.44
C GLY A 235 9.43 -30.46 34.64
N ARG A 236 9.08 -30.37 33.35
CA ARG A 236 8.81 -31.55 32.51
C ARG A 236 10.05 -32.29 32.00
N LEU A 237 11.25 -31.71 32.17
CA LEU A 237 12.52 -32.32 31.74
C LEU A 237 13.26 -33.10 32.85
N GLN A 238 12.75 -33.11 34.09
CA GLN A 238 13.46 -33.74 35.22
C GLN A 238 12.85 -35.05 35.73
N TYR A 239 11.80 -35.58 35.10
CA TYR A 239 11.15 -36.84 35.55
C TYR A 239 11.35 -38.07 34.64
N ARG A 240 12.30 -38.04 33.70
CA ARG A 240 12.60 -39.24 32.89
C ARG A 240 14.10 -39.42 32.67
N GLY A 241 14.74 -40.17 33.58
CA GLY A 241 16.15 -40.49 33.41
C GLY A 241 16.85 -41.18 34.58
N ARG A 242 16.19 -42.11 35.30
CA ARG A 242 16.91 -43.06 36.17
C ARG A 242 16.91 -44.46 35.56
N SER A 243 17.37 -44.57 34.32
CA SER A 243 17.76 -45.84 33.73
C SER A 243 19.24 -46.09 34.03
N LYS A 244 19.44 -46.95 35.01
CA LYS A 244 20.73 -47.46 35.47
C LYS A 244 21.24 -48.46 34.43
N SER A 245 21.87 -47.99 33.35
CA SER A 245 22.65 -48.88 32.48
C SER A 245 24.10 -48.88 32.93
N ARG A 246 24.57 -50.06 33.32
CA ARG A 246 25.97 -50.39 33.49
C ARG A 246 26.57 -50.48 32.09
N ASP A 247 27.59 -49.70 31.80
CA ASP A 247 28.54 -50.15 30.79
C ASP A 247 29.98 -49.84 31.16
N ARG A 248 30.80 -50.86 30.87
CA ARG A 248 32.18 -51.01 31.23
C ARG A 248 33.05 -50.43 30.11
N SER A 249 34.17 -49.85 30.52
CA SER A 249 35.53 -50.00 29.94
C SER A 249 36.23 -48.64 29.77
N ARG A 250 37.29 -48.42 30.58
CA ARG A 250 38.72 -48.54 30.22
C ARG A 250 39.26 -47.30 29.50
N SER A 251 39.96 -46.45 30.24
CA SER A 251 41.43 -46.35 30.09
C SER A 251 42.10 -45.43 31.10
N ARG A 252 43.15 -45.98 31.72
CA ARG A 252 44.49 -45.43 31.99
C ARG A 252 44.59 -44.04 32.66
N GLY A 253 44.98 -44.08 33.93
CA GLY A 253 45.56 -42.93 34.64
C GLY A 253 45.13 -42.86 36.11
N GLY A 254 45.83 -43.58 36.99
CA GLY A 254 45.87 -43.35 38.45
C GLY A 254 44.57 -42.91 39.15
N SER A 255 43.47 -43.63 38.96
CA SER A 255 42.21 -43.28 39.63
C SER A 255 42.25 -43.69 41.09
N LEU A 256 42.23 -42.70 41.98
CA LEU A 256 41.89 -42.89 43.39
C LEU A 256 40.61 -43.74 43.54
N CYS A 257 40.57 -44.60 44.56
CA CYS A 257 39.37 -45.38 44.86
C CYS A 257 38.22 -44.46 45.30
N TYR A 258 36.98 -44.96 45.28
CA TYR A 258 35.80 -44.16 45.68
C TYR A 258 35.99 -43.42 47.03
N TYR A 259 36.57 -44.11 48.03
CA TYR A 259 36.81 -43.53 49.34
C TYR A 259 37.85 -42.40 49.31
N HIS A 260 38.94 -42.55 48.55
CA HIS A 260 39.95 -41.50 48.39
C HIS A 260 39.52 -40.35 47.49
N LYS A 261 38.63 -40.60 46.52
CA LYS A 261 37.99 -39.51 45.75
C LYS A 261 37.10 -38.64 46.63
N ARG A 262 36.39 -39.25 47.58
CA ARG A 262 35.39 -38.57 48.41
C ARG A 262 35.97 -37.97 49.70
N PHE A 263 36.92 -38.65 50.35
CA PHE A 263 37.40 -38.31 51.69
C PHE A 263 38.91 -38.00 51.75
N ARG A 264 39.68 -38.28 50.69
CA ARG A 264 41.13 -38.02 50.61
C ARG A 264 41.86 -38.52 51.87
N THR A 265 42.59 -37.64 52.59
CA THR A 265 43.38 -37.94 53.80
C THR A 265 42.53 -38.44 54.99
N GLU A 266 41.23 -38.17 55.00
CA GLU A 266 40.32 -38.62 56.05
C GLU A 266 39.74 -40.02 55.81
N SER A 267 40.17 -40.68 54.73
CA SER A 267 39.67 -42.00 54.39
C SER A 267 40.10 -43.06 55.42
N ARG A 268 39.11 -43.75 56.00
CA ARG A 268 39.32 -44.91 56.88
C ARG A 268 39.44 -46.24 56.13
N LYS A 269 39.20 -46.28 54.81
CA LYS A 269 39.20 -47.52 53.99
C LYS A 269 39.77 -47.27 52.59
N CYS A 270 40.61 -48.18 52.11
CA CYS A 270 41.13 -48.14 50.74
C CYS A 270 40.84 -49.46 50.01
N LYS A 271 40.38 -49.37 48.76
CA LYS A 271 40.17 -50.53 47.89
C LYS A 271 41.17 -50.48 46.73
N LYS A 272 42.04 -51.50 46.63
CA LYS A 272 43.02 -51.62 45.53
C LYS A 272 42.32 -52.01 44.21
N PRO A 273 42.82 -51.57 43.04
CA PRO A 273 43.97 -50.67 42.86
C PRO A 273 43.62 -49.20 43.13
N CYS A 274 44.42 -48.54 43.98
CA CYS A 274 44.30 -47.12 44.32
C CYS A 274 45.71 -46.51 44.31
N SER A 275 45.88 -45.33 43.70
CA SER A 275 47.16 -44.63 43.57
C SER A 275 47.38 -43.55 44.65
N TRP A 276 46.70 -43.65 45.80
CA TRP A 276 46.84 -42.69 46.90
C TRP A 276 48.20 -42.85 47.62
N GLN A 277 48.96 -41.75 47.75
CA GLN A 277 50.29 -41.71 48.36
C GLN A 277 50.36 -40.81 49.62
N GLY A 278 49.22 -40.28 50.08
CA GLY A 278 49.14 -39.42 51.28
C GLY A 278 48.84 -40.19 52.57
N PRO A 279 48.97 -39.55 53.75
CA PRO A 279 48.59 -40.16 55.02
C PRO A 279 47.09 -40.48 55.04
N ASP A 280 46.74 -41.69 55.47
CA ASP A 280 45.36 -42.10 55.76
C ASP A 280 45.18 -42.18 57.28
N LYS A 281 43.99 -41.84 57.78
CA LYS A 281 43.61 -42.05 59.20
C LYS A 281 43.69 -43.52 59.67
N ARG A 282 44.01 -44.48 58.79
CA ARG A 282 44.32 -45.88 59.12
C ARG A 282 45.67 -46.07 59.78
N GLN A 283 46.61 -45.14 59.61
CA GLN A 283 47.98 -45.24 60.16
C GLN A 283 48.16 -44.52 61.51
N GLN A 284 47.10 -43.94 62.07
CA GLN A 284 47.12 -43.24 63.36
C GLN A 284 46.46 -44.03 64.50
N GLU A 285 46.04 -45.27 64.25
CA GLU A 285 45.62 -46.24 65.28
C GLU A 285 46.57 -47.45 65.22
N ASN A 286 47.80 -47.24 65.70
CA ASN A 286 48.65 -48.27 66.31
C ASN A 286 49.66 -47.61 67.24
#